data_AF-A0A3S0CRX9-F1
#
_entry.id   AF-A0A3S0CRX9-F1
#
_cell.length_a   1.000
_cell.length_b   1.000
_cell.length_c   1.000
_cell.angle_alpha   90.00
_cell.angle_beta   90.00
_cell.angle_gamma   90.00
#
_symmetry.space_group_name_H-M   'P 1'
#
loop_
_entity.id
_entity.type
_entity.pdbx_description
1 polymer ?
#
loop_
_entity_poly.entity_id
_entity_poly.type
_entity_poly.pdbx_seq_one_letter_code
_entity_poly.pdbx_strand_id
1 'polypeptide(L)'
;MILSIAMMTFCASSEILPACAGQSSTSRVEVIEVQPATTYYTTRVQKVPNTGKYSRYKPPVVHTQVQHVLPQKAPTVLTGRVGEDDNLDDGVNRGTGDVANDLLKQAPVLGRVKQVHLASDVFRRWINVNYPDLPVAAIKPSDVVVIKGRYDHAEHVLDACKIPYVTGDNSNLANRLNRARLLIINCPGELSDSSVEVVRKFVEAGGCLLTTDWSLSGCLQKICPGYVYWDGAYSTSEIIDGVVVIPDSPLVKGASPTGPWKLDDKSQLVKPGARRSLQVLARSRALSNQDTVGLGVLALTFDFGKGHVLHTIGHVDNNTDLSSQSILPDPAPQSTISLRQVISLNFIMSALSHPQ
;
A
#
# COMPACT_ATOMS: atom_id res chain seq x y z
N MET A 1 -60.76 3.05 14.27
CA MET A 1 -61.03 4.48 14.01
C MET A 1 -60.28 4.81 12.74
N ILE A 2 -61.02 5.02 11.66
CA ILE A 2 -60.57 5.19 10.27
C ILE A 2 -60.16 6.66 10.09
N LEU A 3 -59.05 6.94 9.39
CA LEU A 3 -59.03 8.03 8.42
C LEU A 3 -57.88 7.88 7.41
N SER A 4 -58.26 7.66 6.16
CA SER A 4 -57.48 7.79 4.93
C SER A 4 -57.27 9.27 4.59
N ILE A 5 -56.14 9.62 3.95
CA ILE A 5 -56.04 10.81 3.08
C ILE A 5 -55.37 10.42 1.76
N ALA A 6 -55.95 10.93 0.68
CA ALA A 6 -55.84 10.50 -0.70
C ALA A 6 -54.80 11.29 -1.52
N MET A 7 -54.50 10.70 -2.68
CA MET A 7 -53.79 11.22 -3.85
C MET A 7 -54.28 12.60 -4.32
N MET A 8 -53.36 13.38 -4.93
CA MET A 8 -53.71 14.22 -6.08
C MET A 8 -52.56 14.24 -7.11
N THR A 9 -52.94 13.88 -8.33
CA THR A 9 -52.18 13.82 -9.57
C THR A 9 -52.22 15.20 -10.26
N PHE A 10 -51.14 15.60 -10.94
CA PHE A 10 -51.21 16.63 -11.98
C PHE A 10 -50.40 16.18 -13.21
N CYS A 11 -51.10 16.00 -14.32
CA CYS A 11 -50.59 15.94 -15.68
C CYS A 11 -50.83 17.30 -16.35
N ALA A 12 -49.87 17.81 -17.11
CA ALA A 12 -50.14 18.61 -18.29
C ALA A 12 -48.93 18.60 -19.23
N SER A 13 -49.19 18.14 -20.45
CA SER A 13 -48.32 18.13 -21.63
C SER A 13 -48.62 19.37 -22.48
N SER A 14 -47.65 19.89 -23.24
CA SER A 14 -47.85 20.31 -24.65
C SER A 14 -46.60 20.95 -25.29
N GLU A 15 -46.21 20.33 -26.41
CA GLU A 15 -45.89 20.97 -27.71
C GLU A 15 -44.54 21.66 -28.00
N ILE A 16 -44.29 21.75 -29.31
CA ILE A 16 -43.03 21.56 -30.04
C ILE A 16 -42.93 22.66 -31.13
N LEU A 17 -41.74 23.29 -31.25
CA LEU A 17 -41.09 23.96 -32.42
C LEU A 17 -41.61 25.35 -32.95
N PRO A 18 -40.82 26.11 -33.77
CA PRO A 18 -39.34 26.18 -33.96
C PRO A 18 -38.73 27.62 -34.09
N ALA A 19 -37.39 27.66 -34.02
CA ALA A 19 -36.39 28.51 -34.71
C ALA A 19 -36.45 30.06 -34.72
N CYS A 20 -35.41 30.69 -34.16
CA CYS A 20 -34.81 31.92 -34.71
C CYS A 20 -33.29 31.95 -34.45
N ALA A 21 -32.53 32.17 -35.52
CA ALA A 21 -31.09 32.38 -35.51
C ALA A 21 -30.76 33.79 -35.00
N GLY A 22 -29.70 33.90 -34.17
CA GLY A 22 -29.15 35.17 -33.73
C GLY A 22 -27.70 34.98 -33.28
N GLN A 23 -26.75 35.46 -34.08
CA GLN A 23 -25.34 35.55 -33.73
C GLN A 23 -25.18 36.49 -32.51
N SER A 24 -24.52 36.00 -31.46
CA SER A 24 -24.05 36.82 -30.35
C SER A 24 -22.58 36.53 -30.11
N SER A 25 -21.74 37.52 -30.39
CA SER A 25 -20.32 37.53 -30.09
C SER A 25 -20.11 37.80 -28.60
N THR A 26 -19.72 36.78 -27.83
CA THR A 26 -19.30 36.96 -26.43
C THR A 26 -17.79 37.12 -26.35
N SER A 27 -17.35 38.34 -26.07
CA SER A 27 -15.98 38.67 -25.67
C SER A 27 -15.66 37.99 -24.35
N ARG A 28 -14.65 37.10 -24.34
CA ARG A 28 -14.20 36.41 -23.13
C ARG A 28 -13.19 37.31 -22.41
N VAL A 29 -13.58 37.87 -21.26
CA VAL A 29 -12.65 38.54 -20.34
C VAL A 29 -12.00 37.45 -19.48
N GLU A 30 -10.71 37.18 -19.70
CA GLU A 30 -9.92 36.35 -18.78
C GLU A 30 -9.55 37.17 -17.54
N VAL A 31 -10.09 36.79 -16.40
CA VAL A 31 -9.61 37.24 -15.10
C VAL A 31 -8.38 36.39 -14.76
N ILE A 32 -7.19 36.98 -14.87
CA ILE A 32 -5.94 36.36 -14.42
C ILE A 32 -5.88 36.49 -12.90
N GLU A 33 -6.19 35.41 -12.20
CA GLU A 33 -6.02 35.31 -10.75
C GLU A 33 -4.53 35.20 -10.42
N VAL A 34 -3.95 36.29 -9.89
CA VAL A 34 -2.54 36.32 -9.46
C VAL A 34 -2.44 35.62 -8.11
N GLN A 35 -1.87 34.41 -8.08
CA GLN A 35 -1.64 33.70 -6.82
C GLN A 35 -0.58 34.43 -5.96
N PRO A 36 -0.76 34.48 -4.62
CA PRO A 36 0.20 35.11 -3.72
C PRO A 36 1.51 34.30 -3.65
N ALA A 37 2.65 34.99 -3.61
CA ALA A 37 3.97 34.39 -3.54
C ALA A 37 4.16 33.61 -2.22
N THR A 38 4.45 32.31 -2.32
CA THR A 38 4.79 31.46 -1.16
C THR A 38 6.18 31.81 -0.65
N THR A 39 6.28 32.27 0.60
CA THR A 39 7.56 32.51 1.28
C THR A 39 8.00 31.24 2.00
N TYR A 40 9.18 30.72 1.66
CA TYR A 40 9.78 29.57 2.32
C TYR A 40 10.86 30.01 3.29
N TYR A 41 10.90 29.39 4.48
CA TYR A 41 11.95 29.60 5.48
C TYR A 41 12.87 28.39 5.50
N THR A 42 14.15 28.60 5.21
CA THR A 42 15.17 27.54 5.35
C THR A 42 15.99 27.82 6.59
N THR A 43 15.93 26.94 7.59
CA THR A 43 16.79 27.03 8.78
C THR A 43 18.00 26.13 8.59
N ARG A 44 19.22 26.70 8.60
CA ARG A 44 20.46 25.92 8.64
C ARG A 44 21.01 25.90 10.07
N VAL A 45 21.16 24.69 10.63
CA VAL A 45 21.81 24.49 11.93
C VAL A 45 23.28 24.16 11.69
N GLN A 46 24.17 25.09 12.03
CA GLN A 46 25.61 24.87 11.92
C GLN A 46 26.12 24.23 13.23
N LYS A 47 26.64 23.01 13.14
CA LYS A 47 27.23 22.30 14.28
C LYS A 47 28.64 22.83 14.52
N VAL A 48 28.88 23.47 15.66
CA VAL A 48 30.22 23.95 16.03
C VAL A 48 31.00 22.80 16.69
N PRO A 49 32.24 22.48 16.25
CA PRO A 49 33.03 21.42 16.85
C PRO A 49 33.37 21.73 18.31
N ASN A 50 33.18 20.75 19.19
CA ASN A 50 33.43 20.89 20.62
C ASN A 50 34.90 20.57 20.94
N THR A 51 35.76 21.58 20.97
CA THR A 51 37.18 21.45 21.36
C THR A 51 37.38 21.97 22.79
N GLY A 52 37.25 21.10 23.79
CA GLY A 52 37.68 21.42 25.16
C GLY A 52 36.98 20.63 26.26
N LYS A 53 37.78 20.02 27.15
CA LYS A 53 37.34 19.40 28.41
C LYS A 53 36.60 20.45 29.26
N TYR A 54 35.30 20.22 29.44
CA TYR A 54 34.39 20.90 30.37
C TYR A 54 34.25 22.42 30.23
N SER A 55 33.32 22.85 29.38
CA SER A 55 32.69 24.17 29.44
C SER A 55 31.16 24.03 29.34
N ARG A 56 30.43 24.84 30.10
CA ARG A 56 28.95 24.80 30.21
C ARG A 56 28.31 24.89 28.82
N TYR A 57 27.32 24.02 28.59
CA TYR A 57 26.52 23.98 27.36
C TYR A 57 26.01 25.38 26.99
N LYS A 58 26.43 25.89 25.82
CA LYS A 58 25.81 27.04 25.17
C LYS A 58 24.87 26.52 24.09
N PRO A 59 23.58 26.92 24.09
CA PRO A 59 22.67 26.53 23.03
C PRO A 59 23.15 27.08 21.68
N PRO A 60 22.89 26.36 20.58
CA PRO A 60 23.34 26.76 19.25
C PRO A 60 22.74 28.12 18.84
N VAL A 61 23.55 28.94 18.18
CA VAL A 61 23.11 30.20 17.57
C VAL A 61 22.37 29.87 16.27
N VAL A 62 21.11 30.29 16.17
CA VAL A 62 20.28 30.11 14.98
C VAL A 62 20.40 31.36 14.10
N HIS A 63 20.87 31.19 12.87
CA HIS A 63 20.86 32.25 11.87
C HIS A 63 19.73 31.98 10.86
N THR A 64 18.74 32.88 10.83
CA THR A 64 17.66 32.84 9.83
C THR A 64 18.05 33.72 8.66
N GLN A 65 18.19 33.14 7.47
CA GLN A 65 18.28 33.89 6.22
C GLN A 65 16.96 33.79 5.45
N VAL A 66 16.42 34.93 5.05
CA VAL A 66 15.27 35.02 4.17
C VAL A 66 15.78 35.13 2.74
N GLN A 67 15.39 34.19 1.88
CA GLN A 67 15.75 34.21 0.47
C GLN A 67 14.46 34.27 -0.35
N HIS A 68 14.28 35.36 -1.10
CA HIS A 68 13.16 35.50 -2.03
C HIS A 68 13.48 34.70 -3.29
N VAL A 69 12.76 33.60 -3.51
CA VAL A 69 12.85 32.81 -4.74
C VAL A 69 11.71 33.24 -5.66
N LEU A 70 12.05 33.77 -6.83
CA LEU A 70 11.06 34.11 -7.86
C LEU A 70 10.35 32.82 -8.33
N PRO A 71 9.04 32.87 -8.59
CA PRO A 71 8.29 31.70 -9.06
C PRO A 71 8.88 31.23 -10.39
N GLN A 72 9.49 30.05 -10.38
CA GLN A 72 9.87 29.36 -11.61
C GLN A 72 8.59 28.92 -12.31
N LYS A 73 8.53 29.23 -13.60
CA LYS A 73 7.44 28.86 -14.52
C LYS A 73 7.15 27.37 -14.36
N ALA A 74 5.94 27.02 -13.95
CA ALA A 74 5.52 25.63 -13.77
C ALA A 74 5.77 24.84 -15.07
N PRO A 75 6.46 23.69 -15.04
CA PRO A 75 6.43 22.77 -16.15
C PRO A 75 5.02 22.20 -16.26
N THR A 76 4.47 22.36 -17.45
CA THR A 76 3.33 21.72 -18.10
C THR A 76 2.60 20.63 -17.31
N VAL A 77 1.28 20.82 -17.20
CA VAL A 77 0.29 19.81 -16.85
C VAL A 77 0.64 18.46 -17.49
N LEU A 78 0.89 17.43 -16.67
CA LEU A 78 0.95 16.04 -17.10
C LEU A 78 -0.46 15.60 -17.53
N THR A 79 -0.84 15.96 -18.77
CA THR A 79 -2.02 15.40 -19.43
C THR A 79 -1.69 13.98 -19.80
N GLY A 80 -2.30 13.02 -19.09
CA GLY A 80 -2.14 11.60 -19.35
C GLY A 80 -2.41 11.24 -20.81
N ARG A 81 -1.35 10.89 -21.53
CA ARG A 81 -1.34 9.95 -22.64
C ARG A 81 -0.01 9.19 -22.55
N VAL A 82 -0.06 8.00 -21.97
CA VAL A 82 1.01 7.00 -22.08
C VAL A 82 0.87 6.40 -23.47
N GLY A 83 1.92 6.51 -24.29
CA GLY A 83 1.96 5.88 -25.61
C GLY A 83 2.21 4.37 -25.47
N GLU A 84 1.75 3.59 -26.45
CA GLU A 84 1.95 2.12 -26.49
C GLU A 84 3.43 1.70 -26.72
N ASP A 85 4.37 2.66 -26.81
CA ASP A 85 5.80 2.42 -27.07
C ASP A 85 6.73 2.74 -25.89
N ASP A 86 6.23 3.14 -24.72
CA ASP A 86 7.04 3.33 -23.51
C ASP A 86 7.30 1.98 -22.80
N ASN A 87 7.93 1.04 -23.50
CA ASN A 87 8.59 -0.11 -22.88
C ASN A 87 9.85 0.37 -22.13
N LEU A 88 9.61 1.02 -20.99
CA LEU A 88 10.61 1.31 -19.97
C LEU A 88 10.93 -0.01 -19.26
N ASP A 89 11.83 -0.78 -19.86
CA ASP A 89 12.28 -2.06 -19.33
C ASP A 89 13.01 -1.82 -18.00
N ASP A 90 12.28 -1.93 -16.88
CA ASP A 90 12.80 -2.00 -15.51
C ASP A 90 13.56 -3.34 -15.28
N GLY A 91 14.36 -3.78 -16.25
CA GLY A 91 15.03 -5.08 -16.24
C GLY A 91 14.13 -6.26 -15.83
N VAL A 92 14.74 -7.30 -15.25
CA VAL A 92 14.00 -8.48 -14.78
C VAL A 92 13.01 -8.13 -13.65
N ASN A 93 13.28 -7.06 -12.89
CA ASN A 93 12.56 -6.69 -11.66
C ASN A 93 11.90 -5.32 -11.77
N ARG A 94 10.62 -5.32 -12.11
CA ARG A 94 9.81 -4.10 -12.23
C ARG A 94 9.80 -3.31 -10.92
N GLY A 95 9.84 -1.98 -10.99
CA GLY A 95 9.82 -1.12 -9.79
C GLY A 95 11.18 -0.96 -9.11
N THR A 96 12.27 -1.42 -9.74
CA THR A 96 13.64 -1.25 -9.24
C THR A 96 14.50 -0.28 -10.08
N GLY A 97 14.04 0.07 -11.29
CA GLY A 97 14.76 0.90 -12.24
C GLY A 97 14.65 2.40 -12.00
N ASP A 98 15.06 3.18 -13.00
CA ASP A 98 15.16 4.64 -12.92
C ASP A 98 13.80 5.31 -12.76
N VAL A 99 12.76 4.79 -13.41
CA VAL A 99 11.38 5.29 -13.26
C VAL A 99 10.93 5.19 -11.80
N ALA A 100 11.17 4.05 -11.16
CA ALA A 100 10.87 3.85 -9.75
C ALA A 100 11.69 4.76 -8.84
N ASN A 101 12.97 4.98 -9.16
CA ASN A 101 13.83 5.91 -8.42
C ASN A 101 13.34 7.37 -8.54
N ASP A 102 12.85 7.76 -9.71
CA ASP A 102 12.32 9.11 -9.94
C ASP A 102 11.00 9.32 -9.20
N LEU A 103 10.09 8.34 -9.24
CA LEU A 103 8.86 8.36 -8.42
C LEU A 103 9.21 8.49 -6.92
N LEU A 104 10.19 7.72 -6.44
CA LEU A 104 10.63 7.77 -5.04
C LEU A 104 11.21 9.14 -4.66
N LYS A 105 12.00 9.77 -5.53
CA LYS A 105 12.59 11.11 -5.30
C LYS A 105 11.57 12.23 -5.36
N GLN A 106 10.62 12.15 -6.30
CA GLN A 106 9.61 13.18 -6.54
C GLN A 106 8.42 13.11 -5.56
N ALA A 107 8.25 11.96 -4.90
CA ALA A 107 7.22 11.77 -3.88
C ALA A 107 7.27 12.88 -2.81
N PRO A 108 6.12 13.48 -2.44
CA PRO A 108 6.10 14.48 -1.38
C PRO A 108 6.66 13.92 -0.07
N VAL A 109 7.30 14.79 0.71
CA VAL A 109 7.66 14.46 2.10
C VAL A 109 6.40 14.55 2.94
N LEU A 110 6.02 13.45 3.58
CA LEU A 110 4.84 13.41 4.42
C LEU A 110 5.13 14.14 5.74
N GLY A 111 4.12 14.88 6.22
CA GLY A 111 4.17 15.51 7.53
C GLY A 111 4.10 14.50 8.68
N ARG A 112 4.04 15.01 9.90
CA ARG A 112 3.90 14.15 11.09
C ARG A 112 2.64 13.29 10.99
N VAL A 113 2.84 11.98 11.13
CA VAL A 113 1.77 10.99 11.09
C VAL A 113 0.91 11.12 12.33
N LYS A 114 -0.41 11.17 12.13
CA LYS A 114 -1.40 11.10 13.20
C LYS A 114 -2.10 9.77 13.09
N GLN A 115 -2.08 8.99 14.16
CA GLN A 115 -2.86 7.78 14.24
C GLN A 115 -4.35 8.14 14.18
N VAL A 116 -5.16 7.29 13.55
CA VAL A 116 -6.60 7.52 13.43
C VAL A 116 -7.38 6.34 13.94
N HIS A 117 -8.54 6.62 14.51
CA HIS A 117 -9.49 5.56 14.82
C HIS A 117 -10.27 5.15 13.57
N LEU A 118 -10.24 3.87 13.21
CA LEU A 118 -11.01 3.29 12.13
C LEU A 118 -12.30 2.66 12.65
N ALA A 119 -13.43 3.08 12.07
CA ALA A 119 -14.66 2.31 12.21
C ALA A 119 -14.51 0.94 11.53
N SER A 120 -15.11 -0.09 12.11
CA SER A 120 -15.00 -1.48 11.64
C SER A 120 -15.54 -1.68 10.21
N ASP A 121 -16.39 -0.77 9.72
CA ASP A 121 -16.99 -0.84 8.39
C ASP A 121 -16.12 -0.25 7.28
N VAL A 122 -15.03 0.46 7.61
CA VAL A 122 -14.15 1.13 6.64
C VAL A 122 -13.56 0.13 5.64
N PHE A 123 -13.12 -1.03 6.13
CA PHE A 123 -12.58 -2.11 5.30
C PHE A 123 -13.63 -2.67 4.31
N ARG A 124 -14.88 -2.81 4.77
CA ARG A 124 -15.99 -3.27 3.92
C ARG A 124 -16.34 -2.23 2.87
N ARG A 125 -16.37 -0.94 3.24
CA ARG A 125 -16.57 0.16 2.29
C ARG A 125 -15.48 0.18 1.23
N TRP A 126 -14.22 -0.02 1.64
CA TRP A 126 -13.09 -0.13 0.71
C TRP A 126 -13.30 -1.23 -0.32
N ILE A 127 -13.65 -2.44 0.13
CA ILE A 127 -13.95 -3.58 -0.74
C ILE A 127 -15.10 -3.27 -1.69
N ASN A 128 -16.23 -2.78 -1.19
CA ASN A 128 -17.42 -2.53 -2.01
C ASN A 128 -17.17 -1.48 -3.10
N VAL A 129 -16.31 -0.49 -2.85
CA VAL A 129 -15.95 0.53 -3.84
C VAL A 129 -15.00 -0.03 -4.90
N ASN A 130 -14.00 -0.83 -4.50
CA ASN A 130 -12.93 -1.26 -5.40
C ASN A 130 -13.19 -2.59 -6.10
N TYR A 131 -14.06 -3.43 -5.53
CA TYR A 131 -14.46 -4.76 -6.00
C TYR A 131 -15.99 -4.95 -5.92
N PRO A 132 -16.78 -4.09 -6.60
CA PRO A 132 -18.24 -4.13 -6.51
C PRO A 132 -18.83 -5.46 -7.01
N ASP A 133 -18.13 -6.13 -7.92
CA ASP A 133 -18.57 -7.37 -8.55
C ASP A 133 -18.14 -8.63 -7.78
N LEU A 134 -17.36 -8.50 -6.69
CA LEU A 134 -16.97 -9.67 -5.90
C LEU A 134 -17.99 -9.91 -4.77
N PRO A 135 -18.81 -10.97 -4.84
CA PRO A 135 -19.73 -11.29 -3.77
C PRO A 135 -18.95 -11.87 -2.58
N VAL A 136 -18.55 -11.02 -1.62
CA VAL A 136 -17.86 -11.47 -0.39
C VAL A 136 -18.64 -12.59 0.32
N ALA A 137 -19.97 -12.57 0.24
CA ALA A 137 -20.85 -13.61 0.79
C ALA A 137 -20.71 -14.99 0.13
N ALA A 138 -20.12 -15.08 -1.07
CA ALA A 138 -19.87 -16.33 -1.77
C ALA A 138 -18.52 -16.97 -1.39
N ILE A 139 -17.63 -16.22 -0.72
CA ILE A 139 -16.34 -16.73 -0.24
C ILE A 139 -16.62 -17.76 0.86
N LYS A 140 -16.03 -18.94 0.74
CA LYS A 140 -16.16 -20.02 1.72
C LYS A 140 -15.00 -19.95 2.72
N PRO A 141 -15.20 -20.36 3.99
CA PRO A 141 -14.10 -20.47 4.95
C PRO A 141 -12.92 -21.30 4.44
N SER A 142 -13.16 -22.31 3.60
CA SER A 142 -12.11 -23.15 3.01
C SER A 142 -11.27 -22.44 1.95
N ASP A 143 -11.72 -21.32 1.40
CA ASP A 143 -11.01 -20.59 0.34
C ASP A 143 -9.80 -19.84 0.91
N VAL A 144 -9.82 -19.51 2.21
CA VAL A 144 -8.77 -18.75 2.90
C VAL A 144 -8.25 -19.54 4.08
N VAL A 145 -6.97 -19.87 4.05
CA VAL A 145 -6.26 -20.50 5.16
C VAL A 145 -5.31 -19.48 5.78
N VAL A 146 -5.34 -19.35 7.10
CA VAL A 146 -4.41 -18.48 7.84
C VAL A 146 -3.55 -19.32 8.78
N ILE A 147 -2.23 -19.24 8.65
CA ILE A 147 -1.28 -19.69 9.67
C ILE A 147 -1.11 -18.54 10.66
N LYS A 148 -1.53 -18.77 11.90
CA LYS A 148 -1.43 -17.76 12.96
C LYS A 148 0.03 -17.41 13.23
N GLY A 149 0.25 -16.13 13.41
CA GLY A 149 1.52 -15.57 13.81
C GLY A 149 1.57 -15.29 15.31
N ARG A 150 2.72 -14.83 15.77
CA ARG A 150 2.86 -14.24 17.12
C ARG A 150 2.68 -12.73 17.09
N TYR A 151 3.04 -12.09 15.98
CA TYR A 151 3.18 -10.64 15.91
C TYR A 151 2.23 -9.99 14.90
N ASP A 152 1.84 -10.71 13.85
CA ASP A 152 0.83 -10.24 12.90
C ASP A 152 -0.49 -11.00 13.09
N HIS A 153 -1.57 -10.25 12.88
CA HIS A 153 -2.95 -10.66 13.04
C HIS A 153 -3.80 -10.20 11.84
N ALA A 154 -3.46 -10.70 10.64
CA ALA A 154 -4.22 -10.41 9.41
C ALA A 154 -5.70 -10.86 9.47
N GLU A 155 -6.05 -11.77 10.38
CA GLU A 155 -7.41 -12.23 10.66
C GLU A 155 -8.30 -11.08 11.16
N HIS A 156 -7.76 -10.12 11.93
CA HIS A 156 -8.52 -8.93 12.32
C HIS A 156 -8.99 -8.13 11.10
N VAL A 157 -8.13 -8.03 10.07
CA VAL A 157 -8.49 -7.39 8.80
C VAL A 157 -9.55 -8.22 8.05
N LEU A 158 -9.41 -9.56 8.03
CA LEU A 158 -10.42 -10.44 7.43
C LEU A 158 -11.79 -10.33 8.15
N ASP A 159 -11.79 -10.28 9.48
CA ASP A 159 -12.99 -10.13 10.32
C ASP A 159 -13.68 -8.78 10.11
N ALA A 160 -12.90 -7.71 9.94
CA ALA A 160 -13.40 -6.39 9.58
C ALA A 160 -14.02 -6.41 8.17
N CYS A 161 -13.42 -7.15 7.24
CA CYS A 161 -13.94 -7.33 5.87
C CYS A 161 -15.15 -8.30 5.79
N LYS A 162 -15.40 -9.10 6.83
CA LYS A 162 -16.32 -10.26 6.81
C LYS A 162 -15.93 -11.32 5.77
N ILE A 163 -14.64 -11.51 5.57
CA ILE A 163 -14.09 -12.61 4.75
C ILE A 163 -13.90 -13.82 5.66
N PRO A 164 -14.62 -14.93 5.43
CA PRO A 164 -14.47 -16.12 6.26
C PRO A 164 -13.14 -16.82 5.96
N TYR A 165 -12.55 -17.43 6.98
CA TYR A 165 -11.29 -18.15 6.88
C TYR A 165 -11.27 -19.37 7.81
N VAL A 166 -10.31 -20.26 7.59
CA VAL A 166 -9.94 -21.32 8.54
C VAL A 166 -8.49 -21.14 8.97
N THR A 167 -8.21 -21.50 10.22
CA THR A 167 -6.83 -21.48 10.72
C THR A 167 -6.14 -22.81 10.38
N GLY A 168 -4.92 -22.74 9.87
CA GLY A 168 -4.06 -23.90 9.64
C GLY A 168 -2.98 -24.03 10.71
N ASP A 169 -2.47 -25.25 10.85
CA ASP A 169 -1.28 -25.55 11.66
C ASP A 169 -0.37 -26.54 10.90
N ASN A 170 0.84 -26.77 11.41
CA ASN A 170 1.82 -27.65 10.77
C ASN A 170 1.33 -29.10 10.57
N SER A 171 0.34 -29.58 11.33
CA SER A 171 -0.12 -30.96 11.28
C SER A 171 -1.21 -31.22 10.22
N ASN A 172 -2.03 -30.21 9.92
CA ASN A 172 -3.18 -30.35 9.02
C ASN A 172 -3.09 -29.52 7.73
N LEU A 173 -1.99 -28.80 7.52
CA LEU A 173 -1.86 -27.82 6.44
C LEU A 173 -2.15 -28.40 5.06
N ALA A 174 -1.64 -29.59 4.75
CA ALA A 174 -1.88 -30.24 3.46
C ALA A 174 -3.37 -30.46 3.17
N ASN A 175 -4.13 -30.87 4.19
CA ASN A 175 -5.57 -31.08 4.08
C ASN A 175 -6.35 -29.78 3.96
N ARG A 176 -5.84 -28.66 4.50
CA ARG A 176 -6.46 -27.34 4.39
C ARG A 176 -6.21 -26.71 3.02
N LEU A 177 -5.00 -26.86 2.48
CA LEU A 177 -4.61 -26.23 1.22
C LEU A 177 -5.22 -26.88 -0.02
N ASN A 178 -5.78 -28.09 0.07
CA ASN A 178 -6.41 -28.78 -1.08
C ASN A 178 -7.64 -28.07 -1.67
N ARG A 179 -8.25 -27.14 -0.93
CA ARG A 179 -9.43 -26.36 -1.32
C ARG A 179 -9.19 -24.85 -1.17
N ALA A 180 -8.02 -24.48 -0.66
CA ALA A 180 -7.68 -23.10 -0.43
C ALA A 180 -7.32 -22.42 -1.74
N ARG A 181 -7.64 -21.13 -1.83
CA ARG A 181 -7.25 -20.24 -2.92
C ARG A 181 -6.15 -19.31 -2.45
N LEU A 182 -6.25 -18.92 -1.18
CA LEU A 182 -5.34 -18.03 -0.51
C LEU A 182 -4.82 -18.69 0.76
N LEU A 183 -3.50 -18.63 0.92
CA LEU A 183 -2.81 -18.88 2.18
C LEU A 183 -2.21 -17.56 2.68
N ILE A 184 -2.50 -17.22 3.93
CA ILE A 184 -1.84 -16.13 4.65
C ILE A 184 -0.94 -16.73 5.73
N ILE A 185 0.33 -16.35 5.75
CA ILE A 185 1.27 -16.73 6.81
C ILE A 185 1.68 -15.46 7.56
N ASN A 186 1.14 -15.31 8.76
CA ASN A 186 1.47 -14.20 9.65
C ASN A 186 2.89 -14.34 10.22
N CYS A 187 3.47 -13.21 10.62
CA CYS A 187 4.79 -13.12 11.24
C CYS A 187 4.86 -13.95 12.56
N PRO A 188 5.88 -14.81 12.77
CA PRO A 188 7.14 -14.90 12.03
C PRO A 188 7.24 -16.03 10.98
N GLY A 189 6.15 -16.75 10.66
CA GLY A 189 6.18 -17.82 9.67
C GLY A 189 6.97 -19.07 10.10
N GLU A 190 6.81 -19.50 11.36
CA GLU A 190 7.43 -20.72 11.90
C GLU A 190 6.76 -21.99 11.35
N LEU A 191 7.26 -22.48 10.21
CA LEU A 191 6.83 -23.72 9.58
C LEU A 191 7.86 -24.84 9.73
N SER A 192 7.38 -26.08 9.89
CA SER A 192 8.21 -27.28 9.74
C SER A 192 8.64 -27.46 8.28
N ASP A 193 9.74 -28.19 8.05
CA ASP A 193 10.22 -28.44 6.67
C ASP A 193 9.17 -29.17 5.80
N SER A 194 8.39 -30.07 6.41
CA SER A 194 7.25 -30.73 5.75
C SER A 194 6.16 -29.73 5.35
N SER A 195 5.87 -28.74 6.20
CA SER A 195 4.89 -27.68 5.91
C SER A 195 5.40 -26.72 4.85
N VAL A 196 6.69 -26.39 4.86
CA VAL A 196 7.33 -25.60 3.79
C VAL A 196 7.15 -26.29 2.43
N GLU A 197 7.36 -27.60 2.35
CA GLU A 197 7.14 -28.36 1.12
C GLU A 197 5.68 -28.33 0.67
N VAL A 198 4.75 -28.49 1.61
CA VAL A 198 3.31 -28.42 1.35
C VAL A 198 2.90 -27.05 0.80
N VAL A 199 3.39 -25.97 1.41
CA VAL A 199 3.12 -24.60 0.95
C VAL A 199 3.74 -24.36 -0.42
N ARG A 200 4.97 -24.83 -0.65
CA ARG A 200 5.62 -24.72 -1.96
C ARG A 200 4.75 -25.33 -3.07
N LYS A 201 4.31 -26.58 -2.87
CA LYS A 201 3.44 -27.29 -3.84
C LYS A 201 2.11 -26.57 -4.05
N PHE A 202 1.52 -26.03 -2.98
CA PHE A 202 0.30 -25.25 -3.07
C PHE A 202 0.46 -24.03 -3.99
N VAL A 203 1.52 -23.24 -3.79
CA VAL A 203 1.79 -22.07 -4.63
C VAL A 203 2.13 -22.50 -6.06
N GLU A 204 3.00 -23.50 -6.25
CA GLU A 204 3.34 -24.00 -7.59
C GLU A 204 2.12 -24.45 -8.39
N ALA A 205 1.11 -25.00 -7.71
CA ALA A 205 -0.13 -25.47 -8.31
C ALA A 205 -1.14 -24.37 -8.66
N GLY A 206 -0.92 -23.12 -8.24
CA GLY A 206 -1.84 -21.99 -8.50
C GLY A 206 -2.35 -21.27 -7.26
N GLY A 207 -1.96 -21.70 -6.07
CA GLY A 207 -2.35 -21.05 -4.82
C GLY A 207 -1.72 -19.66 -4.66
N CYS A 208 -2.46 -18.73 -4.06
CA CYS A 208 -1.93 -17.42 -3.70
C CYS A 208 -1.36 -17.42 -2.28
N LEU A 209 -0.19 -16.81 -2.07
CA LEU A 209 0.49 -16.75 -0.78
C LEU A 209 0.75 -15.29 -0.36
N LEU A 210 0.19 -14.89 0.77
CA LEU A 210 0.52 -13.64 1.46
C LEU A 210 1.44 -13.94 2.65
N THR A 211 2.55 -13.22 2.77
CA THR A 211 3.45 -13.33 3.93
C THR A 211 3.90 -11.96 4.42
N THR A 212 4.25 -11.86 5.70
CA THR A 212 4.57 -10.59 6.35
C THR A 212 5.85 -10.64 7.18
N ASP A 213 6.70 -9.63 7.00
CA ASP A 213 7.85 -9.35 7.84
C ASP A 213 8.79 -10.56 8.07
N TRP A 214 8.97 -11.05 9.30
CA TRP A 214 9.93 -12.11 9.62
C TRP A 214 9.60 -13.46 8.98
N SER A 215 8.41 -13.61 8.39
CA SER A 215 8.11 -14.73 7.51
C SER A 215 9.09 -14.85 6.34
N LEU A 216 9.79 -13.75 5.98
CA LEU A 216 10.81 -13.74 4.94
C LEU A 216 11.87 -14.82 5.20
N SER A 217 12.60 -14.72 6.31
CA SER A 217 13.57 -15.74 6.70
C SER A 217 12.92 -16.98 7.29
N GLY A 218 11.76 -16.83 7.96
CA GLY A 218 11.05 -17.92 8.63
C GLY A 218 10.64 -19.03 7.65
N CYS A 219 10.01 -18.65 6.54
CA CYS A 219 9.51 -19.61 5.55
C CYS A 219 9.66 -19.17 4.09
N LEU A 220 9.49 -17.89 3.74
CA LEU A 220 9.34 -17.46 2.34
C LEU A 220 10.57 -17.78 1.49
N GLN A 221 11.78 -17.51 1.99
CA GLN A 221 13.03 -17.88 1.29
C GLN A 221 13.13 -19.38 1.02
N LYS A 222 12.60 -20.21 1.93
CA LYS A 222 12.60 -21.67 1.79
C LYS A 222 11.53 -22.11 0.79
N ILE A 223 10.34 -21.52 0.85
CA ILE A 223 9.22 -21.81 -0.07
C ILE A 223 9.61 -21.44 -1.50
N CYS A 224 10.12 -20.21 -1.71
CA CYS A 224 10.44 -19.64 -3.03
C CYS A 224 11.94 -19.32 -3.16
N PRO A 225 12.82 -20.34 -3.25
CA PRO A 225 14.26 -20.11 -3.25
C PRO A 225 14.71 -19.28 -4.46
N GLY A 226 15.52 -18.25 -4.18
CA GLY A 226 16.13 -17.37 -5.18
C GLY A 226 15.25 -16.23 -5.70
N TYR A 227 14.01 -16.09 -5.22
CA TYR A 227 13.13 -14.95 -5.56
C TYR A 227 13.39 -13.75 -4.67
N VAL A 228 13.53 -14.01 -3.37
CA VAL A 228 13.79 -12.98 -2.36
C VAL A 228 14.82 -13.50 -1.37
N TYR A 229 15.53 -12.57 -0.73
CA TYR A 229 16.40 -12.92 0.38
C TYR A 229 16.46 -11.84 1.44
N TRP A 230 16.95 -12.25 2.61
CA TRP A 230 17.29 -11.43 3.75
C TRP A 230 18.77 -11.62 4.07
N ASP A 231 19.51 -10.53 4.15
CA ASP A 231 20.97 -10.52 4.37
C ASP A 231 21.37 -10.24 5.82
N GLY A 232 20.40 -10.26 6.75
CA GLY A 232 20.63 -9.90 8.15
C GLY A 232 20.23 -8.46 8.49
N ALA A 233 19.88 -7.61 7.51
CA ALA A 233 19.53 -6.22 7.75
C ALA A 233 18.10 -6.04 8.27
N TYR A 234 17.94 -5.13 9.21
CA TYR A 234 16.67 -4.82 9.87
C TYR A 234 16.35 -3.33 9.76
N SER A 235 15.05 -2.99 9.79
CA SER A 235 14.61 -1.62 9.97
C SER A 235 15.01 -1.09 11.35
N THR A 236 15.18 0.23 11.44
CA THR A 236 15.47 0.95 12.69
C THR A 236 14.40 2.00 13.03
N SER A 237 13.36 2.12 12.21
CA SER A 237 12.32 3.14 12.32
C SER A 237 10.94 2.48 12.33
N GLU A 238 10.06 2.93 13.23
CA GLU A 238 8.71 2.39 13.39
C GLU A 238 7.72 2.94 12.35
N ILE A 239 7.89 4.17 11.88
CA ILE A 239 7.04 4.74 10.82
C ILE A 239 7.91 5.48 9.83
N ILE A 240 7.77 5.13 8.57
CA ILE A 240 8.58 5.62 7.45
C ILE A 240 7.68 6.10 6.31
N ASP A 241 8.27 6.68 5.26
CA ASP A 241 7.56 6.98 4.03
C ASP A 241 7.39 5.72 3.18
N GLY A 242 6.21 5.55 2.58
CA GLY A 242 5.95 4.58 1.53
C GLY A 242 5.51 5.28 0.25
N VAL A 243 6.07 4.82 -0.87
CA VAL A 243 5.82 5.35 -2.21
C VAL A 243 5.50 4.20 -3.13
N VAL A 244 4.37 4.29 -3.83
CA VAL A 244 4.02 3.37 -4.92
C VAL A 244 4.95 3.64 -6.10
N VAL A 245 5.64 2.60 -6.58
CA VAL A 245 6.60 2.71 -7.68
C VAL A 245 6.18 1.97 -8.95
N ILE A 246 5.03 1.30 -8.91
CA ILE A 246 4.36 0.69 -10.06
C ILE A 246 2.87 1.09 -10.03
N PRO A 247 2.54 2.35 -10.41
CA PRO A 247 1.21 2.93 -10.18
C PRO A 247 0.08 2.29 -11.00
N ASP A 248 0.41 1.58 -12.07
CA ASP A 248 -0.52 0.84 -12.93
C ASP A 248 -0.76 -0.60 -12.46
N SER A 249 -0.06 -1.08 -11.41
CA SER A 249 -0.30 -2.41 -10.87
C SER A 249 -1.71 -2.52 -10.30
N PRO A 250 -2.46 -3.61 -10.60
CA PRO A 250 -3.79 -3.82 -10.01
C PRO A 250 -3.73 -3.94 -8.48
N LEU A 251 -2.58 -4.31 -7.91
CA LEU A 251 -2.40 -4.43 -6.46
C LEU A 251 -2.32 -3.07 -5.75
N VAL A 252 -2.10 -1.97 -6.46
CA VAL A 252 -2.14 -0.61 -5.89
C VAL A 252 -3.38 0.17 -6.31
N LYS A 253 -4.38 -0.50 -6.91
CA LYS A 253 -5.66 0.12 -7.29
C LYS A 253 -6.29 0.82 -6.07
N GLY A 254 -6.66 2.07 -6.26
CA GLY A 254 -7.25 2.94 -5.22
C GLY A 254 -6.23 3.45 -4.19
N ALA A 255 -5.01 2.93 -4.14
CA ALA A 255 -4.02 3.36 -3.16
C ALA A 255 -3.65 4.84 -3.34
N SER A 256 -3.33 5.48 -2.21
CA SER A 256 -2.61 6.76 -2.27
C SER A 256 -1.22 6.51 -2.89
N PRO A 257 -0.74 7.34 -3.84
CA PRO A 257 0.60 7.16 -4.43
C PRO A 257 1.73 7.22 -3.39
N THR A 258 1.47 7.88 -2.27
CA THR A 258 2.35 7.92 -1.11
C THR A 258 1.54 7.77 0.17
N GLY A 259 2.13 7.22 1.21
CA GLY A 259 1.52 7.11 2.52
C GLY A 259 2.56 6.80 3.60
N PRO A 260 2.28 7.09 4.87
CA PRO A 260 3.12 6.58 5.94
C PRO A 260 3.08 5.06 5.95
N TRP A 261 4.15 4.45 6.44
CA TRP A 261 4.26 3.01 6.52
C TRP A 261 4.77 2.57 7.89
N LYS A 262 3.92 1.91 8.67
CA LYS A 262 4.27 1.37 9.99
C LYS A 262 5.05 0.06 9.89
N LEU A 263 6.21 0.03 10.51
CA LEU A 263 7.06 -1.13 10.74
C LEU A 263 7.06 -1.49 12.23
N ASP A 264 7.41 -2.74 12.51
CA ASP A 264 7.69 -3.20 13.85
C ASP A 264 9.18 -3.10 14.16
N ASP A 265 9.55 -3.23 15.43
CA ASP A 265 10.96 -3.28 15.81
C ASP A 265 11.64 -4.42 15.05
N LYS A 266 12.71 -4.07 14.34
CA LYS A 266 13.51 -4.97 13.52
C LYS A 266 12.71 -5.69 12.44
N SER A 267 11.89 -5.00 11.66
CA SER A 267 11.34 -5.62 10.45
C SER A 267 12.46 -6.03 9.46
N GLN A 268 12.33 -7.19 8.83
CA GLN A 268 13.36 -7.74 7.93
C GLN A 268 13.38 -7.03 6.58
N LEU A 269 14.56 -6.53 6.16
CA LEU A 269 14.70 -5.83 4.88
C LEU A 269 14.81 -6.82 3.72
N VAL A 270 13.74 -6.95 2.93
CA VAL A 270 13.67 -7.87 1.79
C VAL A 270 14.45 -7.35 0.59
N LYS A 271 15.14 -8.27 -0.09
CA LYS A 271 15.90 -7.99 -1.32
C LYS A 271 15.44 -8.87 -2.48
N PRO A 272 15.23 -8.29 -3.67
CA PRO A 272 14.99 -9.03 -4.90
C PRO A 272 16.14 -9.97 -5.27
N GLY A 273 15.82 -11.19 -5.66
CA GLY A 273 16.78 -12.12 -6.25
C GLY A 273 17.24 -11.70 -7.65
N ALA A 274 18.46 -12.05 -8.02
CA ALA A 274 19.13 -11.54 -9.23
C ALA A 274 18.64 -12.13 -10.56
N ARG A 275 17.82 -13.19 -10.56
CA ARG A 275 17.46 -13.95 -11.79
C ARG A 275 15.98 -14.29 -11.91
N ARG A 276 15.11 -13.65 -11.14
CA ARG A 276 13.68 -13.99 -11.08
C ARG A 276 12.87 -12.73 -11.28
N SER A 277 11.86 -12.77 -12.14
CA SER A 277 11.01 -11.61 -12.35
C SER A 277 10.08 -11.41 -11.17
N LEU A 278 10.17 -10.23 -10.57
CA LEU A 278 9.28 -9.76 -9.52
C LEU A 278 8.93 -8.29 -9.74
N GLN A 279 7.91 -7.84 -9.03
CA GLN A 279 7.44 -6.47 -9.06
C GLN A 279 7.55 -5.88 -7.66
N VAL A 280 8.36 -4.83 -7.50
CA VAL A 280 8.41 -4.04 -6.27
C VAL A 280 7.29 -3.00 -6.33
N LEU A 281 6.24 -3.19 -5.53
CA LEU A 281 5.03 -2.36 -5.57
C LEU A 281 5.23 -1.02 -4.86
N ALA A 282 5.93 -1.04 -3.72
CA ALA A 282 6.17 0.12 -2.89
C ALA A 282 7.59 0.14 -2.33
N ARG A 283 8.16 1.34 -2.20
CA ARG A 283 9.51 1.62 -1.68
C ARG A 283 9.50 2.76 -0.66
N SER A 284 10.57 2.88 0.11
CA SER A 284 10.79 3.93 1.12
C SER A 284 12.15 4.58 0.94
N ARG A 285 12.19 5.91 0.98
CA ARG A 285 13.47 6.65 1.04
C ARG A 285 14.20 6.37 2.35
N ALA A 286 13.46 6.30 3.46
CA ALA A 286 14.05 6.01 4.77
C ALA A 286 14.69 4.62 4.81
N LEU A 287 14.04 3.58 4.24
CA LEU A 287 14.66 2.25 4.17
C LEU A 287 15.75 2.15 3.11
N SER A 288 15.66 2.88 1.99
CA SER A 288 16.75 2.91 1.01
C SER A 288 18.09 3.32 1.64
N ASN A 289 18.07 4.17 2.67
CA ASN A 289 19.30 4.54 3.39
C ASN A 289 19.79 3.51 4.41
N GLN A 290 18.96 2.52 4.75
CA GLN A 290 19.26 1.44 5.72
C GLN A 290 19.58 0.13 5.01
N ASP A 291 19.04 -0.05 3.81
CA ASP A 291 19.20 -1.23 2.98
C ASP A 291 20.56 -1.23 2.28
N THR A 292 21.29 -2.33 2.38
CA THR A 292 22.63 -2.49 1.82
C THR A 292 22.65 -2.38 0.29
N VAL A 293 21.52 -2.63 -0.38
CA VAL A 293 21.37 -2.47 -1.83
C VAL A 293 20.68 -1.16 -2.24
N GLY A 294 20.26 -0.34 -1.27
CA GLY A 294 19.65 0.96 -1.54
C GLY A 294 18.22 0.94 -2.09
N LEU A 295 17.57 -0.23 -2.18
CA LEU A 295 16.25 -0.33 -2.82
C LEU A 295 15.14 0.13 -1.88
N GLY A 296 15.21 -0.20 -0.59
CA GLY A 296 14.21 0.23 0.39
C GLY A 296 12.82 -0.35 0.10
N VAL A 297 12.75 -1.63 -0.27
CA VAL A 297 11.51 -2.32 -0.63
C VAL A 297 10.55 -2.35 0.57
N LEU A 298 9.25 -2.15 0.32
CA LEU A 298 8.20 -2.25 1.34
C LEU A 298 7.20 -3.38 1.03
N ALA A 299 6.87 -3.54 -0.26
CA ALA A 299 6.05 -4.64 -0.74
C ALA A 299 6.55 -5.08 -2.11
N LEU A 300 6.54 -6.40 -2.33
CA LEU A 300 6.83 -7.00 -3.62
C LEU A 300 5.88 -8.14 -3.91
N THR A 301 5.65 -8.39 -5.19
CA THR A 301 4.87 -9.54 -5.66
C THR A 301 5.61 -10.27 -6.77
N PHE A 302 5.38 -11.57 -6.90
CA PHE A 302 5.92 -12.39 -7.99
C PHE A 302 5.11 -13.65 -8.21
N ASP A 303 5.33 -14.27 -9.36
CA ASP A 303 4.74 -15.56 -9.70
C ASP A 303 5.69 -16.69 -9.30
N PHE A 304 5.14 -17.78 -8.77
CA PHE A 304 5.90 -18.97 -8.42
C PHE A 304 5.14 -20.23 -8.88
N GLY A 305 5.65 -20.85 -9.95
CA GLY A 305 4.88 -21.85 -10.69
C GLY A 305 3.65 -21.19 -11.32
N LYS A 306 2.46 -21.67 -10.98
CA LYS A 306 1.18 -21.08 -11.43
C LYS A 306 0.58 -20.11 -10.41
N GLY A 307 1.15 -20.02 -9.20
CA GLY A 307 0.62 -19.21 -8.12
C GLY A 307 1.24 -17.84 -8.04
N HIS A 308 0.69 -17.02 -7.16
CA HIS A 308 1.10 -15.63 -6.94
C HIS A 308 1.51 -15.44 -5.48
N VAL A 309 2.57 -14.67 -5.25
CA VAL A 309 3.12 -14.43 -3.92
C VAL A 309 3.22 -12.94 -3.67
N LEU A 310 2.66 -12.46 -2.56
CA LEU A 310 2.87 -11.11 -2.03
C LEU A 310 3.62 -11.20 -0.71
N HIS A 311 4.67 -10.41 -0.59
CA HIS A 311 5.37 -10.19 0.67
C HIS A 311 5.38 -8.70 1.03
N THR A 312 5.03 -8.39 2.28
CA THR A 312 5.07 -7.04 2.83
C THR A 312 6.03 -6.96 4.02
N ILE A 313 6.85 -5.93 4.07
CA ILE A 313 7.60 -5.57 5.28
C ILE A 313 6.64 -4.87 6.25
N GLY A 314 6.59 -5.35 7.49
CA GLY A 314 5.62 -4.93 8.48
C GLY A 314 4.30 -5.70 8.36
N HIS A 315 3.51 -5.60 9.42
CA HIS A 315 2.28 -6.37 9.59
C HIS A 315 1.11 -5.79 8.80
N VAL A 316 0.19 -6.67 8.39
CA VAL A 316 -1.07 -6.30 7.74
C VAL A 316 -2.05 -5.68 8.75
N ASP A 317 -2.00 -6.14 10.00
CA ASP A 317 -2.91 -5.69 11.05
C ASP A 317 -2.68 -4.24 11.51
N ASN A 318 -3.73 -3.69 12.13
CA ASN A 318 -3.77 -2.49 12.94
C ASN A 318 -3.03 -2.72 14.28
N ASN A 319 -1.70 -2.86 14.22
CA ASN A 319 -0.85 -3.04 15.41
C ASN A 319 -1.18 -2.05 16.55
N THR A 320 -1.93 -2.51 17.55
CA THR A 320 -1.95 -1.96 18.91
C THR A 320 -2.14 -3.10 19.91
N ASP A 321 -1.39 -3.05 21.02
CA ASP A 321 -1.38 -4.03 22.14
C ASP A 321 -2.71 -4.14 22.92
N LEU A 322 -3.80 -3.58 22.40
CA LEU A 322 -5.07 -3.50 23.09
C LEU A 322 -6.20 -3.98 22.17
N SER A 323 -7.05 -4.85 22.72
CA SER A 323 -8.26 -5.44 22.16
C SER A 323 -9.28 -4.50 21.46
N SER A 324 -8.98 -3.21 21.31
CA SER A 324 -9.74 -2.28 20.47
C SER A 324 -9.07 -2.15 19.09
N GLN A 325 -9.48 -3.03 18.16
CA GLN A 325 -9.00 -3.25 16.77
C GLN A 325 -9.16 -2.05 15.79
N SER A 326 -9.15 -0.83 16.30
CA SER A 326 -9.64 0.35 15.60
C SER A 326 -8.61 1.47 15.51
N ILE A 327 -7.31 1.25 15.72
CA ILE A 327 -6.30 2.30 15.56
C ILE A 327 -5.42 1.98 14.36
N LEU A 328 -5.40 2.87 13.38
CA LEU A 328 -4.48 2.80 12.27
C LEU A 328 -3.28 3.73 12.54
N PRO A 329 -2.06 3.19 12.71
CA PRO A 329 -0.90 4.01 13.02
C PRO A 329 -0.42 4.85 11.83
N ASP A 330 -0.80 4.48 10.61
CA ASP A 330 -0.26 5.00 9.37
C ASP A 330 -1.33 5.22 8.28
N PRO A 331 -2.36 6.06 8.53
CA PRO A 331 -3.35 6.39 7.53
C PRO A 331 -2.72 7.04 6.31
N ALA A 332 -3.10 6.57 5.13
CA ALA A 332 -2.64 7.16 3.88
C ALA A 332 -3.58 8.32 3.45
N PRO A 333 -3.06 9.46 2.95
CA PRO A 333 -3.83 10.70 2.82
C PRO A 333 -5.07 10.66 1.91
N GLN A 334 -5.17 9.69 0.99
CA GLN A 334 -6.26 9.58 0.01
C GLN A 334 -7.00 8.24 0.09
N SER A 335 -6.53 7.31 0.92
CA SER A 335 -7.23 6.05 1.18
C SER A 335 -7.75 6.04 2.60
N THR A 336 -8.93 5.45 2.79
CA THR A 336 -9.53 5.34 4.13
C THR A 336 -8.78 4.36 5.05
N ILE A 337 -7.83 3.61 4.50
CA ILE A 337 -6.95 2.63 5.16
C ILE A 337 -5.48 2.88 4.77
N SER A 338 -4.52 2.19 5.41
CA SER A 338 -3.09 2.39 5.12
C SER A 338 -2.68 1.81 3.76
N LEU A 339 -1.54 2.28 3.24
CA LEU A 339 -0.98 1.78 1.98
C LEU A 339 -0.69 0.26 2.05
N ARG A 340 -0.20 -0.25 3.20
CA ARG A 340 -0.03 -1.70 3.44
C ARG A 340 -1.32 -2.46 3.26
N GLN A 341 -2.39 -1.96 3.88
CA GLN A 341 -3.68 -2.63 3.88
C GLN A 341 -4.33 -2.59 2.50
N VAL A 342 -4.21 -1.49 1.75
CA VAL A 342 -4.68 -1.45 0.36
C VAL A 342 -4.00 -2.55 -0.47
N ILE A 343 -2.67 -2.65 -0.41
CA ILE A 343 -1.92 -3.63 -1.20
C ILE A 343 -2.32 -5.06 -0.82
N SER A 344 -2.34 -5.37 0.48
CA SER A 344 -2.70 -6.70 0.96
C SER A 344 -4.15 -7.06 0.65
N LEU A 345 -5.11 -6.14 0.80
CA LEU A 345 -6.50 -6.39 0.44
C LEU A 345 -6.67 -6.58 -1.06
N ASN A 346 -6.02 -5.77 -1.88
CA ASN A 346 -6.12 -5.94 -3.32
C ASN A 346 -5.61 -7.31 -3.78
N PHE A 347 -4.55 -7.82 -3.14
CA PHE A 347 -4.05 -9.17 -3.36
C PHE A 347 -5.03 -10.25 -2.90
N ILE A 348 -5.57 -10.12 -1.68
CA ILE A 348 -6.60 -11.02 -1.13
C ILE A 348 -7.80 -11.10 -2.08
N MET A 349 -8.29 -9.94 -2.54
CA MET A 349 -9.44 -9.85 -3.42
C MET A 349 -9.15 -10.43 -4.80
N SER A 350 -7.95 -10.20 -5.34
CA SER A 350 -7.50 -10.83 -6.59
C SER A 350 -7.49 -12.35 -6.50
N ALA A 351 -6.91 -12.90 -5.42
CA ALA A 351 -6.89 -14.34 -5.15
C ALA A 351 -8.31 -14.94 -5.04
N LEU A 352 -9.23 -14.15 -4.48
CA LEU A 352 -10.63 -14.56 -4.25
C LEU A 352 -11.58 -14.26 -5.41
N SER A 353 -11.12 -13.64 -6.50
CA SER A 353 -11.94 -13.33 -7.68
C SER A 353 -12.06 -14.45 -8.71
N HIS A 354 -11.10 -15.38 -8.79
CA HIS A 354 -11.10 -16.46 -9.79
C HIS A 354 -11.39 -17.86 -9.18
N PRO A 355 -12.52 -18.52 -9.51
CA PRO A 355 -12.76 -19.89 -9.05
C PRO A 355 -11.62 -20.83 -9.50
N GLN A 356 -11.27 -21.80 -8.65
CA GLN A 356 -10.24 -22.82 -8.97
C GLN A 356 -10.71 -23.84 -9.99
#